data_AF-A0A962HDU7-F1
#
_entry.id   AF-A0A962HDU7-F1
#
_cell.length_a   1.000
_cell.length_b   1.000
_cell.length_c   1.000
_cell.angle_alpha   90.00
_cell.angle_beta   90.00
_cell.angle_gamma   90.00
#
_symmetry.space_group_name_H-M   'P 1'
#
loop_
_entity.id
_entity.type
_entity.pdbx_description
1 polymer ?
#
loop_
_entity_poly.entity_id
_entity_poly.type
_entity_poly.pdbx_seq_one_letter_code
_entity_poly.pdbx_strand_id
1 'polypeptide(L)'
;MHCLSEPYCLVLSDRRLYLMPSPEPEKIKSGGEWGAYLASGKGAIFVDFAGGKNCHRRQFGGGKSQSIAKAVGIRSGFFPSVLDVTAGFGADAFVL
;
A
#
# COMPACT_ATOMS: atom_id res chain seq x y z
N MET A 1 4.03 8.06 32.77
CA MET A 1 4.46 7.05 31.78
C MET A 1 4.05 7.57 30.41
N HIS A 2 4.90 8.38 29.78
CA HIS A 2 4.62 8.93 28.45
C HIS A 2 5.06 7.90 27.40
N CYS A 3 4.10 7.28 26.71
CA CYS A 3 4.34 6.42 25.57
C CYS A 3 4.74 7.30 24.37
N LEU A 4 6.04 7.60 24.24
CA LEU A 4 6.61 8.28 23.08
C LEU A 4 7.46 7.26 22.33
N SER A 5 6.93 6.67 21.25
CA SER A 5 7.66 6.25 20.04
C SER A 5 6.86 5.21 19.25
N GLU A 6 5.71 5.56 18.68
CA GLU A 6 5.17 4.72 17.61
C GLU A 6 6.22 4.70 16.47
N PRO A 7 6.71 3.54 16.02
CA PRO A 7 7.78 3.45 15.02
C PRO A 7 7.31 3.87 13.62
N TYR A 8 6.00 4.02 13.44
CA TYR A 8 5.36 4.45 12.21
C TYR A 8 4.31 5.52 12.50
N CYS A 9 4.05 6.37 11.52
CA CYS A 9 2.96 7.32 11.52
C CYS A 9 2.12 7.21 10.25
N LEU A 10 0.85 7.58 10.39
CA LEU A 10 -0.05 7.78 9.25
C LEU A 10 -0.04 9.26 8.89
N VAL A 11 0.31 9.57 7.64
CA VAL A 11 0.36 10.94 7.13
C VAL A 11 -0.65 11.11 6.02
N LEU A 12 -1.63 11.99 6.24
CA LEU A 12 -2.62 12.36 5.24
C LEU A 12 -2.11 13.54 4.40
N SER A 13 -2.21 13.40 3.09
CA SER A 13 -2.04 14.48 2.11
C SER A 13 -3.37 14.79 1.43
N ASP A 14 -3.40 15.80 0.57
CA ASP A 14 -4.60 16.18 -0.19
C ASP A 14 -5.21 15.06 -1.05
N ARG A 15 -4.44 14.02 -1.38
CA ARG A 15 -4.91 12.94 -2.29
C ARG A 15 -4.74 11.52 -1.74
N ARG A 16 -3.90 11.33 -0.72
CA ARG A 16 -3.39 10.01 -0.32
C ARG A 16 -3.10 9.94 1.16
N LEU A 17 -3.30 8.77 1.74
CA LEU A 17 -2.84 8.39 3.07
C LEU A 17 -1.55 7.56 2.94
N TYR A 18 -0.52 7.94 3.68
CA TYR A 18 0.78 7.28 3.70
C TYR A 18 1.02 6.62 5.05
N LEU A 19 1.59 5.42 5.03
CA LEU A 19 2.30 4.83 6.16
C LEU A 19 3.77 5.18 6.02
N MET A 20 4.35 5.81 7.05
CA MET A 20 5.73 6.25 7.04
C MET A 20 6.42 5.84 8.34
N PRO A 21 7.74 5.62 8.36
CA PRO A 21 8.48 5.56 9.61
C PRO A 21 8.25 6.84 10.41
N SER A 22 8.19 6.71 11.73
CA SER A 22 8.09 7.88 12.59
C SER A 22 9.42 8.64 12.58
N PRO A 23 9.41 9.97 12.40
CA PRO A 23 10.65 10.73 12.41
C PRO A 23 11.31 10.66 13.78
N GLU A 24 12.64 10.58 13.80
CA GLU A 24 13.40 10.65 15.05
C GLU A 24 13.07 11.95 15.80
N PRO A 25 12.93 11.93 17.14
CA PRO A 25 12.52 13.09 17.93
C PRO A 25 13.37 14.35 17.70
N GLU A 26 14.64 14.19 17.36
CA GLU A 26 15.57 15.30 17.05
C GLU A 26 15.21 16.02 15.76
N LYS A 27 14.63 15.31 14.78
CA LYS A 27 14.16 15.86 13.50
C LYS A 27 12.78 16.55 13.63
N ILE A 28 12.05 16.29 14.71
CA ILE A 28 10.76 16.93 15.02
C ILE A 28 10.98 18.34 15.60
N LYS A 29 12.06 18.55 16.37
CA LYS A 29 12.32 19.78 17.13
C LYS A 29 12.89 20.94 16.30
N SER A 30 13.35 20.69 15.08
CA SER A 30 13.99 21.72 14.24
C SER A 30 13.00 22.68 13.57
N GLY A 31 11.69 22.55 13.80
CA GLY A 31 10.68 23.42 13.16
C GLY A 31 10.65 23.31 11.62
N GLY A 32 11.44 22.40 11.05
CA GLY A 32 11.60 22.20 9.62
C GLY A 32 10.57 21.20 9.10
N GLU A 33 9.50 21.75 8.55
CA GLU A 33 8.53 21.16 7.62
C GLU A 33 8.56 19.63 7.46
N TRP A 34 7.51 18.98 7.97
CA TRP A 34 7.08 17.62 7.56
C TRP A 34 7.08 17.43 6.02
N GLY A 35 6.96 18.53 5.27
CA GLY A 35 7.10 18.58 3.81
C GLY A 35 8.41 18.00 3.29
N ALA A 36 9.56 18.24 3.93
CA ALA A 36 10.85 17.69 3.50
C ALA A 36 10.95 16.17 3.77
N TYR A 37 10.40 15.71 4.89
CA TYR A 37 10.36 14.28 5.24
C TYR A 37 9.45 13.50 4.27
N LEU A 38 8.26 14.05 3.96
CA LEU A 38 7.37 13.56 2.91
C LEU A 38 8.04 13.57 1.54
N ALA A 39 8.73 14.68 1.18
CA ALA A 39 9.44 14.82 -0.09
C ALA A 39 10.60 13.83 -0.24
N SER A 40 11.24 13.42 0.87
CA SER A 40 12.32 12.42 0.84
C SER A 40 11.84 11.06 0.33
N GLY A 41 10.55 10.73 0.50
CA GLY A 41 9.91 9.50 0.04
C GLY A 41 10.48 8.19 0.60
N LYS A 42 11.53 8.25 1.43
CA LYS A 42 12.21 7.06 1.95
C LYS A 42 11.33 6.36 2.97
N GLY A 43 10.81 5.19 2.60
CA GLY A 43 9.93 4.38 3.45
C GLY A 43 8.46 4.80 3.44
N ALA A 44 8.07 5.77 2.59
CA ALA A 44 6.66 6.14 2.44
C ALA A 44 5.93 5.07 1.62
N ILE A 45 4.91 4.45 2.21
CA ILE A 45 4.10 3.42 1.58
C ILE A 45 2.66 3.93 1.49
N PHE A 46 2.06 3.80 0.31
CA PHE A 46 0.63 4.00 0.12
C PHE A 46 0.14 2.98 -0.90
N VAL A 47 -1.17 2.72 -0.88
CA VAL A 47 -1.80 1.80 -1.83
C VAL A 47 -2.21 2.57 -3.09
N ASP A 48 -1.71 2.15 -4.25
CA ASP A 48 -2.11 2.67 -5.57
C ASP A 48 -2.67 1.53 -6.42
N PHE A 49 -3.96 1.57 -6.72
CA PHE A 49 -4.61 0.64 -7.64
C PHE A 49 -4.72 1.19 -9.06
N ALA A 50 -4.64 2.52 -9.22
CA ALA A 50 -4.82 3.19 -10.51
C ALA A 50 -3.52 3.23 -11.32
N GLY A 51 -2.37 3.36 -10.65
CA GLY A 51 -1.05 3.47 -11.24
C GLY A 51 -0.06 2.42 -10.73
N GLY A 52 1.23 2.68 -11.00
CA GLY A 52 2.36 1.95 -10.43
C GLY A 52 2.34 0.42 -10.67
N LYS A 53 2.87 -0.31 -9.67
CA LYS A 53 3.08 -1.77 -9.74
C LYS A 53 1.79 -2.54 -9.92
N ASN A 54 0.70 -2.16 -9.23
CA ASN A 54 -0.58 -2.85 -9.32
C ASN A 54 -1.24 -2.66 -10.69
N CYS A 55 -1.23 -1.44 -11.23
CA CYS A 55 -1.75 -1.18 -12.58
C CYS A 55 -0.95 -1.94 -13.65
N HIS A 56 0.38 -1.95 -13.54
CA HIS A 56 1.23 -2.72 -14.44
C HIS A 56 0.96 -4.24 -14.32
N ARG A 57 0.87 -4.78 -13.10
CA ARG A 57 0.52 -6.20 -12.85
C ARG A 57 -0.86 -6.55 -13.40
N ARG A 58 -1.82 -5.63 -13.36
CA ARG A 58 -3.15 -5.82 -13.95
C ARG A 58 -3.09 -5.91 -15.49
N GLN A 59 -2.34 -5.01 -16.13
CA GLN A 59 -2.25 -4.93 -17.60
C GLN A 59 -1.39 -6.05 -18.19
N PHE A 60 -0.26 -6.38 -17.56
CA PHE A 60 0.77 -7.25 -18.14
C PHE A 60 1.08 -8.49 -17.31
N GLY A 61 0.53 -8.63 -16.10
CA GLY A 61 0.78 -9.78 -15.22
C GLY A 61 0.02 -11.05 -15.63
N GLY A 62 -0.79 -11.01 -16.69
CA GLY A 62 -1.47 -12.18 -17.25
C GLY A 62 -2.93 -12.37 -16.81
N GLY A 63 -3.45 -11.50 -15.92
CA GLY A 63 -4.85 -11.55 -15.46
C GLY A 63 -5.25 -12.95 -14.98
N LYS A 64 -6.17 -13.61 -15.68
CA LYS A 64 -6.65 -14.97 -15.38
C LYS A 64 -5.55 -16.04 -15.40
N SER A 65 -4.42 -15.79 -16.05
CA SER A 65 -3.30 -16.74 -16.09
C SER A 65 -2.36 -16.67 -14.89
N GLN A 66 -2.54 -15.66 -14.02
CA GLN A 66 -1.79 -15.54 -12.75
C GLN A 66 -2.05 -16.74 -11.85
N SER A 67 -1.02 -17.12 -11.08
CA SER A 67 -1.10 -18.25 -10.13
C SER A 67 -2.25 -18.09 -9.14
N ILE A 68 -2.47 -16.89 -8.61
CA ILE A 68 -3.56 -16.62 -7.66
C ILE A 68 -4.95 -16.81 -8.30
N ALA A 69 -5.15 -16.31 -9.52
CA ALA A 69 -6.40 -16.47 -10.26
C ALA A 69 -6.69 -17.95 -10.56
N LYS A 70 -5.65 -18.71 -10.95
CA LYS A 70 -5.75 -20.16 -11.15
C LYS A 70 -6.05 -20.90 -9.85
N ALA A 71 -5.43 -20.50 -8.74
CA ALA A 71 -5.60 -21.13 -7.43
C ALA A 71 -7.03 -20.98 -6.89
N VAL A 72 -7.65 -19.81 -7.06
CA VAL A 72 -9.06 -19.61 -6.68
C VAL A 72 -10.05 -20.21 -7.70
N GLY A 73 -9.55 -20.74 -8.82
CA GLY A 73 -10.33 -21.45 -9.81
C GLY A 73 -10.94 -20.59 -10.92
N ILE A 74 -10.52 -19.32 -11.08
CA ILE A 74 -11.03 -18.44 -12.16
C ILE A 74 -10.79 -19.09 -13.52
N ARG A 75 -11.87 -19.24 -14.29
CA ARG A 75 -11.87 -19.79 -15.66
C ARG A 75 -13.03 -19.22 -16.46
N SER A 76 -13.11 -19.57 -17.75
CA SER A 76 -14.24 -19.12 -18.58
C SER A 76 -15.57 -19.54 -17.96
N GLY A 77 -16.47 -18.58 -17.75
CA GLY A 77 -17.79 -18.82 -17.15
C GLY A 77 -17.82 -19.06 -15.63
N PHE A 78 -16.68 -18.98 -14.94
CA PHE A 78 -16.65 -19.17 -13.48
C PHE A 78 -15.78 -18.09 -12.81
N PHE A 79 -16.47 -17.21 -12.06
CA PHE A 79 -15.89 -16.13 -11.28
C PHE A 79 -16.47 -16.21 -9.87
N PRO A 80 -15.75 -16.85 -8.92
CA PRO A 80 -16.26 -17.01 -7.56
C PRO A 80 -16.28 -15.66 -6.84
N SER A 81 -17.17 -15.54 -5.85
CA SER A 81 -17.02 -14.51 -4.82
C SER A 81 -15.87 -14.90 -3.90
N VAL A 82 -14.90 -14.01 -3.71
CA VAL A 82 -13.70 -14.26 -2.90
C VAL A 82 -13.72 -13.37 -1.67
N LEU A 83 -13.43 -13.96 -0.51
CA LEU A 83 -13.17 -13.24 0.73
C LEU A 83 -11.67 -13.29 1.04
N ASP A 84 -10.99 -12.14 0.93
CA ASP A 84 -9.61 -12.01 1.37
C ASP A 84 -9.57 -11.67 2.86
N VAL A 85 -9.32 -12.69 3.68
CA VAL A 85 -9.23 -12.57 5.14
C VAL A 85 -7.89 -11.99 5.62
N THR A 86 -6.97 -11.67 4.69
CA THR A 86 -5.61 -11.19 4.96
C THR A 86 -5.19 -10.11 3.96
N ALA A 87 -6.10 -9.18 3.63
CA ALA A 87 -5.97 -8.25 2.51
C ALA A 87 -4.61 -7.53 2.41
N GLY A 88 -3.98 -7.17 3.53
CA GLY A 88 -2.70 -6.45 3.53
C GLY A 88 -2.80 -5.16 2.70
N PHE A 89 -1.94 -5.02 1.69
CA PHE A 89 -2.00 -3.89 0.74
C PHE A 89 -2.97 -4.11 -0.45
N GLY A 90 -3.74 -5.19 -0.44
CA GLY A 90 -4.76 -5.52 -1.43
C GLY A 90 -4.22 -5.92 -2.80
N ALA A 91 -2.94 -6.28 -2.92
CA ALA A 91 -2.31 -6.53 -4.21
C ALA A 91 -2.87 -7.78 -4.92
N ASP A 92 -3.19 -8.84 -4.18
CA ASP A 92 -3.81 -10.05 -4.73
C ASP A 92 -5.33 -9.90 -4.84
N ALA A 93 -5.98 -9.29 -3.85
CA ALA A 93 -7.40 -8.91 -3.93
C ALA A 93 -7.71 -8.03 -5.16
N PHE A 94 -6.78 -7.16 -5.58
CA PHE A 94 -6.95 -6.34 -6.77
C PHE A 94 -6.78 -7.11 -8.10
N VAL A 95 -6.15 -8.28 -8.06
CA VAL A 95 -6.00 -9.14 -9.24
C VAL A 95 -7.25 -10.01 -9.48
N LEU A 96 -7.95 -10.39 -8.40
CA LEU A 96 -9.13 -11.25 -8.40
C LEU A 96 -10.40 -10.46 -8.71
#